data_AF-A0A1W9KNL5-F1
#
_entry.id   AF-A0A1W9KNL5-F1
#
_cell.length_a   1.000
_cell.length_b   1.000
_cell.length_c   1.000
_cell.angle_alpha   90.00
_cell.angle_beta   90.00
_cell.angle_gamma   90.00
#
_symmetry.space_group_name_H-M   'P 1'
#
loop_
_entity.id
_entity.type
_entity.pdbx_description
1 polymer ?
#
loop_
_entity_poly.entity_id
_entity_poly.type
_entity_poly.pdbx_seq_one_letter_code
_entity_poly.pdbx_strand_id
1 'polypeptide(L)' 'MARIQDVLTESEQLLIVEALHRLRETKQEALKTVRAEGVKPGGRHFEERDFGIPQIDRLLAKLDD' A
#
# COMPACT_ATOMS: atom_id res chain seq x y z
N MET A 1 13.09 3.37 21.38
CA MET A 1 12.07 2.59 20.65
C MET A 1 12.81 1.74 19.64
N ALA A 2 12.76 0.41 19.75
CA ALA A 2 13.30 -0.48 18.72
C ALA A 2 12.49 -0.28 17.43
N ARG A 3 13.14 -0.25 16.26
CA ARG A 3 12.43 -0.25 14.99
C ARG A 3 11.80 -1.61 14.81
N ILE A 4 10.69 -1.70 14.10
CA ILE A 4 10.01 -2.99 13.85
C ILE A 4 10.97 -3.98 13.16
N GLN A 5 11.87 -3.47 12.32
CA GLN A 5 12.96 -4.22 11.67
C GLN A 5 13.92 -4.87 12.67
N ASP A 6 14.14 -4.27 13.85
CA ASP A 6 15.07 -4.77 14.86
C ASP A 6 14.48 -5.93 15.68
N VAL A 7 13.17 -6.20 15.52
CA VAL A 7 12.43 -7.22 16.30
C VAL A 7 11.99 -8.39 15.43
N LEU A 8 12.01 -8.22 14.10
CA LEU A 8 11.55 -9.21 13.14
C LEU A 8 12.72 -9.98 12.55
N THR A 9 12.54 -11.29 12.42
CA THR A 9 13.43 -12.15 11.64
C THR A 9 13.41 -11.76 10.16
N GLU A 10 14.47 -12.11 9.42
CA GLU A 10 14.55 -11.90 7.97
C GLU A 10 13.34 -12.49 7.24
N SER A 11 12.91 -13.70 7.60
CA SER A 11 11.73 -14.34 7.00
C SER A 11 10.45 -13.56 7.25
N GLU A 12 10.26 -13.00 8.45
CA GLU A 12 9.10 -12.15 8.75
C GLU A 12 9.13 -10.83 7.98
N GLN A 13 10.32 -10.24 7.78
CA GLN A 13 10.49 -9.05 6.96
C GLN A 13 10.11 -9.32 5.50
N LEU A 14 10.56 -10.45 4.94
CA LEU A 14 10.19 -10.87 3.58
C LEU A 14 8.68 -11.07 3.42
N LEU A 15 8.03 -11.69 4.41
CA LEU A 15 6.57 -11.87 4.41
C LEU A 15 5.82 -10.52 4.45
N ILE A 16 6.35 -9.55 5.19
CA ILE A 16 5.77 -8.20 5.24
C ILE A 16 5.92 -7.49 3.90
N VAL A 17 7.09 -7.57 3.27
CA VAL A 17 7.33 -7.00 1.93
C VAL A 17 6.38 -7.62 0.91
N GLU A 18 6.26 -8.95 0.89
CA GLU A 18 5.31 -9.67 0.02
C GLU A 18 3.86 -9.23 0.26
N ALA A 19 3.45 -9.11 1.52
CA ALA A 19 2.12 -8.64 1.89
C ALA A 19 1.86 -7.19 1.45
N LEU A 20 2.84 -6.30 1.57
CA LEU A 20 2.75 -4.91 1.13
C LEU A 20 2.63 -4.80 -0.39
N HIS A 21 3.38 -5.60 -1.15
CA HIS A 21 3.22 -5.67 -2.61
C HIS A 21 1.82 -6.10 -3.02
N ARG A 22 1.31 -7.21 -2.45
CA ARG A 22 -0.06 -7.67 -2.75
C ARG A 22 -1.12 -6.66 -2.34
N LEU A 23 -0.94 -5.99 -1.20
CA LEU A 23 -1.84 -4.95 -0.72
C LEU A 23 -1.86 -3.74 -1.66
N ARG A 24 -0.70 -3.33 -2.18
CA ARG A 24 -0.56 -2.25 -3.16
C ARG A 24 -1.33 -2.59 -4.43
N GLU A 25 -1.11 -3.78 -4.99
CA GLU A 25 -1.79 -4.24 -6.21
C GLU A 25 -3.31 -4.28 -6.03
N THR A 26 -3.79 -4.86 -4.93
CA THR A 26 -5.22 -4.95 -4.61
C THR A 26 -5.87 -3.56 -4.55
N LYS A 27 -5.18 -2.59 -3.95
CA LYS A 27 -5.65 -1.21 -3.82
C LYS A 27 -5.61 -0.44 -5.14
N GLN A 28 -4.61 -0.70 -5.99
CA GLN A 28 -4.53 -0.13 -7.32
C GLN A 28 -5.67 -0.65 -8.22
N GLU A 29 -5.98 -1.94 -8.16
CA GLU A 29 -7.10 -2.49 -8.92
C GLU A 29 -8.43 -1.93 -8.40
N ALA A 30 -8.62 -1.83 -7.08
CA ALA A 30 -9.82 -1.21 -6.51
C ALA A 30 -9.98 0.26 -6.96
N LEU A 31 -8.90 1.06 -6.97
CA LEU A 31 -8.94 2.43 -7.49
C LEU A 31 -9.32 2.46 -8.98
N LYS A 32 -8.78 1.54 -9.78
CA LYS A 32 -9.10 1.42 -11.20
C LYS A 32 -10.58 1.06 -11.42
N THR A 33 -11.12 0.10 -10.68
CA THR A 33 -12.54 -0.27 -10.72
C THR A 33 -13.43 0.93 -10.41
N VAL A 34 -13.16 1.61 -9.30
CA VAL A 34 -13.98 2.75 -8.85
C VAL A 34 -13.92 3.93 -9.82
N ARG A 35 -12.75 4.16 -10.45
CA ARG A 35 -12.61 5.16 -11.52
C ARG A 35 -13.38 4.77 -12.77
N ALA A 36 -13.35 3.51 -13.17
CA ALA A 36 -14.11 3.00 -14.32
C ALA A 36 -15.63 3.10 -14.11
N GLU A 37 -16.10 2.88 -12.89
CA GLU A 37 -17.51 3.07 -12.49
C GLU A 37 -17.92 4.54 -12.39
N GLY A 38 -16.97 5.48 -12.48
CA GLY A 38 -17.26 6.91 -12.45
C GLY A 38 -17.69 7.43 -11.08
N VAL A 39 -17.40 6.71 -9.99
CA VAL A 39 -17.79 7.10 -8.63
C VAL A 39 -17.06 8.39 -8.23
N LYS A 40 -17.83 9.38 -7.74
CA LYS A 40 -17.32 10.69 -7.32
C LYS A 40 -17.90 11.12 -5.96
N PRO A 41 -17.40 10.58 -4.83
CA PRO A 41 -17.84 11.05 -3.52
C PRO A 41 -17.39 12.50 -3.34
N GLY A 42 -18.32 13.38 -2.97
CA GLY A 42 -18.03 14.81 -2.80
C GLY A 42 -17.61 15.52 -4.10
N GLY A 43 -17.94 14.98 -5.27
CA GLY A 43 -17.72 15.63 -6.57
C GLY A 43 -16.32 15.48 -7.16
N ARG A 44 -15.39 14.76 -6.50
CA ARG A 44 -14.06 14.46 -7.04
C ARG A 44 -13.89 12.97 -7.33
N HIS A 45 -13.01 12.65 -8.28
CA HIS A 45 -12.57 11.28 -8.48
C HIS A 45 -11.72 10.81 -7.29
N PHE A 46 -11.75 9.50 -7.05
CA PHE A 46 -10.80 8.88 -6.14
C PHE A 46 -9.37 8.95 -6.69
N GLU A 47 -8.43 9.06 -5.75
CA GLU A 47 -7.00 9.15 -5.99
C GLU A 47 -6.23 8.14 -5.15
N GLU A 48 -4.96 7.93 -5.49
CA GLU A 48 -4.10 6.95 -4.82
C GLU A 48 -4.00 7.16 -3.30
N ARG A 49 -4.02 8.43 -2.85
CA ARG A 49 -4.03 8.78 -1.42
C ARG A 49 -5.26 8.30 -0.67
N ASP A 50 -6.40 8.17 -1.34
CA ASP A 50 -7.64 7.67 -0.73
C ASP A 50 -7.57 6.16 -0.47
N PHE A 51 -6.72 5.47 -1.22
CA PHE A 51 -6.43 4.06 -1.05
C PHE A 51 -5.17 3.83 -0.20
N GLY A 52 -4.45 4.88 0.18
CA GLY A 52 -3.22 4.78 0.97
C GLY A 52 -2.03 4.18 0.22
N ILE A 53 -2.03 4.23 -1.12
CA ILE A 53 -0.95 3.69 -1.97
C ILE A 53 0.39 4.40 -1.70
N PRO A 54 0.47 5.73 -1.58
CA PRO A 54 1.75 6.40 -1.29
C PRO A 54 2.37 6.00 0.05
N GLN A 55 1.56 5.62 1.04
CA GLN A 55 2.04 5.14 2.33
C GLN A 55 2.63 3.74 2.20
N ILE A 56 2.03 2.87 1.39
CA ILE A 56 2.55 1.54 1.09
C ILE A 56 3.88 1.66 0.34
N ASP A 57 3.96 2.54 -0.67
CA ASP A 57 5.22 2.79 -1.41
C ASP A 57 6.34 3.26 -0.49
N ARG A 58 6.04 4.15 0.47
CA ARG A 58 7.02 4.60 1.47
C ARG A 58 7.43 3.51 2.47
N LEU A 59 6.56 2.53 2.72
CA LEU A 59 6.89 1.40 3.59
C LEU A 59 7.78 0.40 2.86
N LEU A 60 7.45 0.08 1.60
CA LEU A 60 8.28 -0.76 0.72
C LEU A 60 9.68 -0.17 0.56
N ALA A 61 9.79 1.12 0.22
CA ALA A 61 11.08 1.80 0.08
C ALA A 61 11.94 1.83 1.36
N LYS A 62 11.34 1.60 2.55
CA LYS A 62 12.08 1.52 3.82
C LYS A 62 12.50 0.10 4.19
N LEU A 63 11.89 -0.90 3.56
CA LEU A 63 12.09 -2.32 3.84
C LEU A 63 12.95 -2.99 2.76
N ASP A 64 13.00 -2.42 1.56
CA ASP A 64 13.86 -2.84 0.45
C ASP A 64 15.30 -2.26 0.54
N ASP A 65 15.54 -1.29 1.43
CA ASP A 65 16.84 -0.67 1.76
C ASP A 65 17.55 -1.43 2.90
#